data_AF-A0A7C6UVC9-F1
#
_entry.id   AF-A0A7C6UVC9-F1
#
_cell.length_a   1.000
_cell.length_b   1.000
_cell.length_c   1.000
_cell.angle_alpha   90.00
_cell.angle_beta   90.00
_cell.angle_gamma   90.00
#
_symmetry.space_group_name_H-M   'P 1'
#
loop_
_entity.id
_entity.type
_entity.pdbx_description
1 polymer ?
#
loop_
_entity_poly.entity_id
_entity_poly.type
_entity_poly.pdbx_seq_one_letter_code
_entity_poly.pdbx_strand_id
1 'polypeptide(L)'
;MEMNVRAIYLIAIMVLLFLLQVLIIEAQSPVYLGDVNCDNVIDEKDLTKLQNYLLKKEKLSRQEKLRADMNQDGEITVLDLLKLSKYIHYISE
;
A
#
# COMPACT_ATOMS: atom_id res chain seq x y z
N MET A 1 -11.35 41.17 -25.56
CA MET A 1 -12.33 40.63 -24.59
C MET A 1 -11.59 40.46 -23.29
N GLU A 2 -11.62 41.47 -22.43
CA GLU A 2 -10.94 41.43 -21.15
C GLU A 2 -11.58 40.34 -20.28
N MET A 3 -10.74 39.48 -19.73
CA MET A 3 -11.20 38.42 -18.85
C MET A 3 -11.59 39.05 -17.52
N ASN A 4 -12.84 38.82 -17.10
CA ASN A 4 -13.35 39.37 -15.85
C ASN A 4 -12.45 38.96 -14.67
N VAL A 5 -12.10 39.89 -13.79
CA VAL A 5 -11.25 39.63 -12.61
C VAL A 5 -11.78 38.46 -11.77
N ARG A 6 -13.11 38.31 -11.67
CA ARG A 6 -13.76 37.16 -11.03
C ARG A 6 -13.43 35.82 -11.70
N ALA A 7 -13.36 35.79 -13.02
CA ALA A 7 -13.01 34.60 -13.78
C ALA A 7 -11.54 34.21 -13.55
N ILE A 8 -10.64 35.19 -13.41
CA ILE A 8 -9.23 34.95 -13.08
C ILE A 8 -9.10 34.29 -11.69
N TYR A 9 -9.82 34.80 -10.69
CA TYR A 9 -9.82 34.19 -9.36
C TYR A 9 -10.38 32.77 -9.35
N LEU A 10 -11.47 32.51 -10.09
CA LEU A 10 -12.03 31.16 -10.20
C LEU A 10 -11.07 30.18 -10.86
N ILE A 11 -10.42 30.59 -11.94
CA ILE A 11 -9.41 29.76 -12.63
C ILE A 11 -8.23 29.48 -11.69
N ALA A 12 -7.73 30.48 -10.98
CA ALA A 12 -6.62 30.32 -10.03
C ALA A 12 -6.97 29.34 -8.89
N ILE A 13 -8.19 29.42 -8.35
CA ILE A 13 -8.67 28.48 -7.32
C ILE A 13 -8.80 27.07 -7.88
N MET A 14 -9.33 26.90 -9.09
CA MET A 14 -9.44 25.59 -9.74
C MET A 14 -8.06 24.95 -9.97
N VAL A 15 -7.08 25.74 -10.44
CA VAL A 15 -5.69 25.27 -10.60
C VAL A 15 -5.07 24.90 -9.26
N LEU A 16 -5.26 25.72 -8.22
CA LEU A 16 -4.77 25.44 -6.88
C LEU A 16 -5.38 24.14 -6.31
N LEU A 17 -6.68 23.94 -6.48
CA LEU A 17 -7.37 22.71 -6.05
C LEU A 17 -6.90 21.48 -6.82
N PHE A 18 -6.65 21.60 -8.12
CA PHE A 18 -6.09 20.52 -8.93
C PHE A 18 -4.66 20.17 -8.49
N LEU A 19 -3.81 21.17 -8.24
CA LEU A 19 -2.46 20.94 -7.72
C LEU A 19 -2.48 20.30 -6.33
N LEU A 20 -3.44 20.66 -5.48
CA LEU A 20 -3.64 20.02 -4.18
C LEU A 20 -4.02 18.54 -4.32
N GLN A 21 -4.90 18.19 -5.27
CA GLN A 21 -5.27 16.80 -5.54
C GLN A 21 -4.06 15.96 -6.00
N VAL A 22 -3.22 16.51 -6.89
CA VAL A 22 -2.01 15.83 -7.38
C VAL A 22 -1.02 15.57 -6.24
N LEU A 23 -0.85 16.52 -5.31
CA LEU A 23 0.02 16.34 -4.13
C LEU A 23 -0.45 15.22 -3.19
N ILE A 24 -1.76 15.01 -3.06
CA ILE A 24 -2.33 13.98 -2.17
C ILE A 24 -2.08 12.57 -2.73
N ILE A 25 -2.03 12.41 -4.06
CA ILE A 25 -1.85 11.11 -4.72
C ILE A 25 -0.43 10.55 -4.47
N GLU A 26 0.60 11.39 -4.56
CA GLU A 26 2.00 11.00 -4.32
C GLU A 26 2.25 10.50 -2.88
N ALA A 27 1.42 10.91 -1.92
CA ALA A 27 1.56 10.50 -0.52
C ALA A 27 0.98 9.10 -0.24
N GLN A 28 0.10 8.59 -1.10
CA GLN A 28 -0.45 7.24 -0.97
C GLN A 28 0.30 6.28 -1.91
N SER A 29 1.44 5.77 -1.45
CA SER A 29 1.96 4.54 -2.02
C SER A 29 0.90 3.45 -1.83
N PRO A 30 0.41 2.79 -2.90
CA PRO A 30 -0.55 1.71 -2.76
C PRO A 30 0.04 0.66 -1.81
N VAL A 31 -0.71 0.30 -0.78
CA VAL A 31 -0.33 -0.81 0.09
C VAL A 31 -0.44 -2.07 -0.75
N TYR A 32 0.70 -2.58 -1.21
CA TYR A 32 0.79 -3.89 -1.83
C TYR A 32 0.62 -4.95 -0.73
N LEU A 33 -0.63 -5.34 -0.50
CA LEU A 33 -0.97 -6.47 0.36
C LEU A 33 -0.21 -7.71 -0.13
N GLY A 34 0.50 -8.37 0.78
CA GLY A 34 1.33 -9.54 0.48
C GLY A 34 2.80 -9.27 0.20
N ASP A 35 3.20 -8.04 -0.13
CA ASP A 35 4.62 -7.63 -0.25
C ASP A 35 5.18 -7.31 1.15
N VAL A 36 5.35 -8.37 1.94
CA VAL A 36 5.77 -8.29 3.35
C VAL A 36 7.20 -7.77 3.48
N ASN A 37 8.07 -8.02 2.50
CA ASN A 37 9.47 -7.60 2.56
C ASN A 37 9.74 -6.19 1.99
N CYS A 38 8.73 -5.59 1.34
CA CYS A 38 8.77 -4.28 0.69
C CYS A 38 9.69 -4.15 -0.54
N ASP A 39 9.88 -5.23 -1.30
CA ASP A 39 10.68 -5.24 -2.53
C ASP A 39 9.85 -5.03 -3.81
N ASN A 40 8.53 -4.81 -3.68
CA ASN A 40 7.55 -4.67 -4.76
C ASN A 40 7.31 -5.94 -5.57
N VAL A 41 7.75 -7.09 -5.09
CA VAL A 41 7.45 -8.41 -5.64
C VAL A 41 6.67 -9.17 -4.57
N ILE A 42 5.69 -9.97 -4.99
CA ILE A 42 4.99 -10.89 -4.07
C ILE A 42 5.49 -12.29 -4.40
N ASP A 43 6.40 -12.82 -3.58
CA ASP A 43 7.03 -14.12 -3.80
C ASP A 43 7.30 -14.88 -2.48
N GLU A 44 8.02 -16.00 -2.57
CA GLU A 44 8.31 -16.83 -1.39
C GLU A 44 9.18 -16.13 -0.32
N LYS A 45 9.87 -15.03 -0.65
CA LYS A 45 10.60 -14.24 0.35
C LYS A 45 9.63 -13.56 1.32
N ASP A 46 8.48 -13.11 0.85
CA ASP A 46 7.43 -12.56 1.71
C ASP A 46 6.87 -13.61 2.65
N LEU A 47 6.63 -14.81 2.13
CA LEU A 47 6.19 -15.96 2.91
C LEU A 47 7.20 -16.30 4.02
N THR A 48 8.49 -16.38 3.65
CA THR A 48 9.58 -16.69 4.58
C THR A 48 9.70 -15.63 5.68
N LYS A 49 9.59 -14.35 5.31
CA LYS A 49 9.66 -13.24 6.26
C LYS A 49 8.48 -13.23 7.23
N LEU A 50 7.26 -13.45 6.72
CA LEU A 50 6.06 -13.58 7.53
C LEU A 50 6.16 -14.78 8.50
N GLN A 51 6.68 -15.92 8.03
CA GLN A 51 6.92 -17.08 8.87
C GLN A 51 7.94 -16.79 9.98
N ASN A 52 9.04 -16.11 9.66
CA ASN A 52 10.05 -15.71 10.66
C ASN A 52 9.48 -14.77 11.72
N TYR A 53 8.58 -13.86 11.34
CA TYR A 53 7.86 -13.01 12.27
C TYR A 53 6.96 -13.82 13.23
N LEU A 54 6.17 -14.76 12.70
CA LEU A 54 5.31 -15.64 13.52
C LEU A 54 6.13 -16.52 14.49
N LEU A 55 7.32 -16.94 14.06
CA LEU A 55 8.29 -17.68 14.89
C LEU A 55 9.08 -16.78 15.86
N LYS A 56 8.83 -15.46 15.88
CA LYS A 56 9.54 -14.45 16.68
C LYS A 56 11.05 -14.40 16.40
N LYS A 57 11.49 -14.87 15.23
CA LYS A 57 12.89 -14.78 14.78
C LYS A 57 13.22 -13.42 14.19
N GLU A 58 12.21 -12.73 13.68
CA GLU A 58 12.32 -11.42 13.04
C GLU A 58 11.19 -10.49 13.51
N LYS A 59 11.41 -9.18 13.44
CA LYS A 59 10.38 -8.16 13.70
C LYS A 59 10.00 -7.47 12.41
N LEU A 60 8.70 -7.24 12.23
CA LEU A 60 8.18 -6.43 11.13
C LEU A 60 8.08 -4.96 11.56
N SER A 61 8.48 -4.07 10.65
CA SER A 61 8.20 -2.64 10.70
C SER A 61 6.70 -2.37 10.53
N ARG A 62 6.27 -1.12 10.78
CA ARG A 62 4.85 -0.76 10.65
C ARG A 62 4.31 -1.01 9.25
N GLN A 63 5.09 -0.72 8.21
CA GLN A 63 4.65 -0.89 6.83
C GLN A 63 4.50 -2.37 6.47
N GLU A 64 5.49 -3.17 6.85
CA GLU A 64 5.47 -4.62 6.62
C GLU A 64 4.32 -5.30 7.36
N LYS A 65 3.96 -4.82 8.56
CA LYS A 65 2.78 -5.30 9.30
C LYS A 65 1.47 -5.04 8.55
N LEU A 66 1.30 -3.85 7.98
CA LEU A 66 0.11 -3.51 7.20
C LEU A 66 -0.01 -4.37 5.93
N ARG A 67 1.12 -4.77 5.35
CA ARG A 67 1.16 -5.63 4.15
C ARG A 67 1.01 -7.11 4.47
N ALA A 68 1.45 -7.52 5.66
CA ALA A 68 1.34 -8.89 6.17
C ALA A 68 -0.07 -9.25 6.65
N ASP A 69 -0.90 -8.27 7.02
CA ASP A 69 -2.30 -8.47 7.41
C ASP A 69 -3.18 -8.73 6.17
N MET A 70 -3.16 -9.96 5.67
CA MET A 70 -3.80 -10.40 4.43
C MET A 70 -5.31 -10.54 4.56
N ASN A 71 -5.84 -10.66 5.78
CA ASN A 71 -7.27 -10.68 6.04
C ASN A 71 -7.85 -9.36 6.56
N GLN A 72 -6.99 -8.38 6.85
CA GLN A 72 -7.33 -7.04 7.33
C GLN A 72 -8.10 -7.06 8.65
N ASP A 73 -7.82 -8.04 9.52
CA ASP A 73 -8.45 -8.14 10.84
C ASP A 73 -7.67 -7.38 11.93
N GLY A 74 -6.50 -6.83 11.59
CA GLY A 74 -5.64 -6.06 12.48
C GLY A 74 -4.65 -6.92 13.29
N GLU A 75 -4.71 -8.24 13.17
CA GLU A 75 -3.75 -9.18 13.73
C GLU A 75 -2.92 -9.82 12.61
N ILE A 76 -1.71 -10.27 12.95
CA ILE A 76 -0.87 -11.01 11.99
C ILE A 76 -0.73 -12.41 12.54
N THR A 77 -1.40 -13.35 11.88
CA THR A 77 -1.57 -14.72 12.34
C THR A 77 -1.21 -15.72 11.25
N VAL A 78 -1.38 -17.02 11.56
CA VAL A 78 -1.19 -18.10 10.58
C VAL A 78 -2.22 -18.02 9.44
N LEU A 79 -3.38 -17.38 9.67
CA LEU A 79 -4.39 -17.20 8.62
C LEU A 79 -3.86 -16.33 7.48
N ASP A 80 -3.06 -15.32 7.80
CA ASP A 80 -2.44 -14.44 6.82
C ASP A 80 -1.38 -15.15 6.00
N LEU A 81 -0.56 -15.97 6.67
CA LEU A 81 0.42 -16.82 6.02
C LEU A 81 -0.22 -17.78 5.01
N LEU A 82 -1.35 -18.40 5.38
CA LEU A 82 -2.11 -19.29 4.50
C LEU A 82 -2.70 -18.55 3.30
N LYS A 83 -3.25 -17.35 3.52
CA LYS A 83 -3.77 -16.50 2.43
C LYS A 83 -2.66 -16.08 1.47
N LEU A 84 -1.51 -15.65 1.99
CA LEU A 84 -0.36 -15.27 1.18
C LEU A 84 0.17 -16.45 0.36
N SER A 85 0.32 -17.63 0.97
CA SER A 85 0.73 -18.85 0.27
C SER A 85 -0.23 -19.20 -0.89
N LYS A 86 -1.54 -19.15 -0.63
CA LYS A 86 -2.54 -19.41 -1.67
C LYS A 86 -2.48 -18.38 -2.80
N TYR A 87 -2.26 -17.11 -2.46
CA TYR A 87 -2.16 -16.04 -3.44
C TYR A 87 -0.93 -16.21 -4.33
N ILE A 88 0.25 -16.47 -3.75
CA ILE A 88 1.48 -16.75 -4.49
C ILE A 88 1.28 -17.94 -5.43
N HIS A 89 0.65 -19.01 -4.96
CA HIS A 89 0.36 -20.17 -5.79
C HIS A 89 -0.55 -19.81 -6.98
N TYR A 90 -1.62 -19.05 -6.75
CA TYR A 90 -2.54 -18.61 -7.80
C TYR A 90 -1.89 -17.73 -8.88
N ILE A 91 -0.96 -16.84 -8.51
CA ILE A 91 -0.28 -15.96 -9.47
C ILE A 91 0.90 -16.63 -10.18
N SER A 92 1.34 -17.80 -9.70
CA SER A 92 2.42 -18.59 -10.30
C SER A 92 1.97 -19.54 -11.41
N GLU A 93 0.66 -19.70 -11.59
CA GLU A 93 0.02 -20.41 -12.72
C GLU A 93 -0.18 -19.49 -13.93
#